data_AF-A0A6N9HBE6-F1
#
_entry.id   AF-A0A6N9HBE6-F1
#
_cell.length_a   1.000
_cell.length_b   1.000
_cell.length_c   1.000
_cell.angle_alpha   90.00
_cell.angle_beta   90.00
_cell.angle_gamma   90.00
#
_symmetry.space_group_name_H-M   'P 1'
#
loop_
_entity.id
_entity.type
_entity.pdbx_description
1 polymer ?
#
loop_
_entity_poly.entity_id
_entity_poly.type
_entity_poly.pdbx_seq_one_letter_code
_entity_poly.pdbx_strand_id
1 'polypeptide(L)' 'MDRNSAEELMAIYGRVAVALNDACNLVHNLPETERAEHMRGLGEVMGDLWFKLQLPVVREHRDLDPDGDRFQKREE' A
#
# COMPACT_ATOMS: atom_id res chain seq x y z
N MET A 1 15.44 -6.17 7.28
CA MET A 1 14.44 -6.92 8.09
C MET A 1 14.59 -8.38 7.74
N ASP A 2 14.55 -9.29 8.72
CA ASP A 2 14.63 -10.71 8.41
C ASP A 2 13.41 -11.17 7.59
N ARG A 3 13.58 -12.29 6.87
CA ARG A 3 12.59 -12.75 5.90
C ARG A 3 11.22 -13.03 6.51
N ASN A 4 11.17 -13.69 7.66
CA ASN A 4 9.90 -14.06 8.30
C ASN A 4 9.13 -12.81 8.72
N SER A 5 9.81 -11.85 9.36
CA SER A 5 9.21 -10.56 9.71
C SER A 5 8.70 -9.79 8.49
N ALA A 6 9.43 -9.84 7.37
CA ALA A 6 9.02 -9.19 6.12
C ALA A 6 7.75 -9.82 5.53
N GLU A 7 7.66 -11.15 5.49
CA GLU A 7 6.47 -11.88 5.03
C GLU A 7 5.24 -11.58 5.89
N GLU A 8 5.40 -11.63 7.22
CA GLU A 8 4.31 -11.32 8.15
C GLU A 8 3.84 -9.87 8.01
N LEU A 9 4.78 -8.92 7.89
CA LEU A 9 4.45 -7.51 7.68
C LEU A 9 3.72 -7.30 6.36
N MET A 10 4.13 -7.96 5.27
CA MET A 10 3.45 -7.86 3.98
C MET A 10 2.07 -8.51 3.97
N ALA A 11 1.86 -9.59 4.72
CA ALA A 11 0.54 -10.19 4.92
C ALA A 11 -0.40 -9.25 5.72
N ILE A 12 0.12 -8.53 6.71
CA ILE A 12 -0.63 -7.49 7.43
C ILE A 12 -0.94 -6.32 6.49
N TYR A 13 0.07 -5.83 5.76
CA TYR A 13 -0.07 -4.76 4.77
C TYR A 13 -1.20 -5.08 3.78
N GLY A 14 -1.23 -6.29 3.22
CA GLY A 14 -2.26 -6.69 2.25
C GLY A 14 -3.68 -6.58 2.80
N ARG A 15 -3.90 -6.97 4.07
CA ARG A 15 -5.22 -6.82 4.71
C ARG A 15 -5.62 -5.36 4.92
N VAL A 16 -4.67 -4.51 5.30
CA VAL A 16 -4.91 -3.07 5.45
C VAL A 16 -5.19 -2.42 4.09
N ALA A 17 -4.43 -2.77 3.06
CA ALA A 17 -4.61 -2.26 1.70
C ALA A 17 -6.01 -2.60 1.15
N VAL A 18 -6.51 -3.82 1.37
CA VAL A 18 -7.88 -4.19 1.00
C VAL A 18 -8.91 -3.29 1.69
N ALA A 19 -8.80 -3.11 3.01
CA ALA A 19 -9.74 -2.26 3.76
C ALA A 19 -9.70 -0.78 3.31
N LEU A 20 -8.52 -0.25 2.98
CA LEU A 20 -8.37 1.10 2.45
C LEU A 20 -8.95 1.24 1.04
N ASN A 21 -8.79 0.23 0.19
CA ASN A 21 -9.42 0.20 -1.13
C ASN A 21 -10.96 0.19 -1.02
N ASP A 22 -11.52 -0.59 -0.09
CA ASP A 22 -12.96 -0.57 0.19
C ASP A 22 -13.44 0.81 0.67
N ALA A 23 -12.65 1.49 1.52
CA ALA A 23 -12.93 2.85 1.94
C ALA A 23 -12.89 3.84 0.78
N CYS A 24 -11.88 3.77 -0.11
CA CYS A 24 -11.81 4.58 -1.32
C CYS A 24 -13.04 4.37 -2.20
N ASN A 25 -13.47 3.13 -2.41
CA ASN A 25 -14.66 2.80 -3.20
C ASN A 25 -15.94 3.43 -2.62
N LEU A 26 -16.09 3.42 -1.29
CA LEU A 26 -17.20 4.08 -0.62
C LEU A 26 -17.14 5.61 -0.82
N VAL A 27 -15.97 6.20 -0.57
CA VAL A 27 -15.75 7.65 -0.65
C VAL A 27 -15.98 8.18 -2.07
N HIS A 28 -15.70 7.39 -3.11
CA HIS A 28 -15.98 7.77 -4.48
C HIS A 28 -17.46 8.07 -4.76
N ASN A 29 -18.37 7.48 -4.00
CA ASN A 29 -19.82 7.69 -4.16
C ASN A 29 -20.35 8.92 -3.39
N LEU A 30 -19.50 9.62 -2.64
CA LEU A 30 -19.89 10.80 -1.87
C LEU A 30 -19.98 12.06 -2.76
N PRO A 31 -20.72 13.10 -2.30
CA PRO A 31 -20.68 14.43 -2.90
C PRO A 31 -19.24 14.96 -2.98
N GLU A 32 -18.97 15.79 -4.00
CA GLU A 32 -17.60 16.23 -4.31
C GLU A 32 -16.86 16.87 -3.14
N THR A 33 -17.54 17.69 -2.35
CA THR A 33 -16.96 18.39 -1.21
C THR A 33 -16.50 17.43 -0.12
N GLU A 34 -17.31 16.42 0.20
CA GLU A 34 -16.98 15.38 1.20
C GLU A 34 -15.94 14.40 0.66
N ARG A 35 -16.10 14.00 -0.60
CA ARG A 35 -15.16 13.11 -1.30
C ARG A 35 -13.75 13.67 -1.30
N ALA A 36 -13.58 14.96 -1.60
CA ALA A 36 -12.26 15.58 -1.70
C ALA A 36 -11.50 15.55 -0.36
N GLU A 37 -12.19 15.82 0.75
CA GLU A 37 -11.59 15.79 2.08
C GLU A 37 -11.20 14.36 2.49
N HIS A 38 -12.11 13.39 2.33
CA HIS A 38 -11.83 12.00 2.68
C HIS A 38 -10.75 11.37 1.80
N MET A 39 -10.75 11.63 0.49
CA MET A 39 -9.71 11.14 -0.42
C MET A 39 -8.33 11.72 -0.07
N ARG A 40 -8.26 12.97 0.41
CA ARG A 40 -6.98 13.54 0.87
C ARG A 40 -6.45 12.77 2.07
N GLY A 41 -7.28 12.55 3.09
CA GLY A 41 -6.87 11.78 4.27
C GLY A 41 -6.48 10.33 3.94
N LEU A 42 -7.27 9.65 3.10
CA LEU A 42 -6.93 8.30 2.63
C LEU A 42 -5.62 8.28 1.84
N GLY A 43 -5.39 9.26 0.97
CA GLY A 43 -4.16 9.39 0.20
C GLY A 43 -2.91 9.55 1.07
N GLU A 44 -2.98 10.32 2.15
CA GLU A 44 -1.87 10.47 3.10
C GLU A 44 -1.52 9.15 3.80
N VAL A 45 -2.54 8.43 4.31
CA VAL A 45 -2.35 7.13 4.97
C VAL A 45 -1.78 6.10 3.99
N MET A 46 -2.38 5.98 2.80
CA MET A 46 -1.90 5.05 1.76
C MET A 46 -0.48 5.39 1.31
N GLY A 47 -0.15 6.68 1.21
CA GLY A 47 1.20 7.15 0.89
C GLY A 47 2.22 6.71 1.94
N ASP A 48 1.90 6.89 3.23
CA ASP A 48 2.77 6.46 4.32
C ASP A 48 2.94 4.94 4.36
N LEU A 49 1.86 4.16 4.17
CA LEU A 49 1.95 2.70 4.07
C LEU A 49 2.86 2.27 2.91
N TRP A 50 2.73 2.91 1.75
CA TRP A 50 3.59 2.62 0.60
C TRP A 50 5.05 2.98 0.87
N PHE A 51 5.34 4.23 1.21
CA PHE A 51 6.72 4.73 1.26
C PHE A 51 7.49 4.30 2.51
N LYS A 52 6.80 4.09 3.64
CA LYS A 52 7.45 3.81 4.93
C LYS A 52 7.36 2.33 5.35
N LEU A 53 6.43 1.55 4.80
CA LEU A 53 6.32 0.12 5.12
C LEU A 53 6.63 -0.78 3.92
N GLN A 54 5.87 -0.69 2.83
CA GLN A 54 6.06 -1.60 1.69
C GLN A 54 7.39 -1.38 0.99
N LEU A 55 7.69 -0.13 0.60
CA LEU A 55 8.86 0.20 -0.23
C LEU A 55 10.20 -0.27 0.39
N PRO A 56 10.47 -0.09 1.70
CA PRO A 56 11.66 -0.63 2.33
C PRO A 56 11.72 -2.17 2.27
N VAL A 57 10.59 -2.85 2.50
CA VAL A 57 10.52 -4.32 2.46
C VAL A 57 10.83 -4.84 1.06
N VAL A 58 10.15 -4.32 0.02
CA VAL A 58 10.34 -4.80 -1.36
C VAL A 58 11.72 -4.44 -1.95
N ARG A 59 12.40 -3.42 -1.41
CA ARG A 59 13.79 -3.13 -1.81
C ARG A 59 14.77 -4.20 -1.32
N GLU A 60 14.52 -4.78 -0.16
CA GLU A 60 15.33 -5.83 0.46
C GLU A 60 14.90 -7.23 0.00
N HIS A 61 13.59 -7.45 -0.14
CA HIS A 61 12.93 -8.71 -0.48
C HIS A 61 12.02 -8.50 -1.71
N ARG A 62 12.62 -8.38 -2.90
CA ARG A 62 11.93 -7.98 -4.15
C ARG A 62 10.78 -8.89 -4.56
N ASP A 63 10.86 -10.16 -4.22
CA ASP A 63 9.84 -11.17 -4.50
C ASP A 63 8.57 -11.00 -3.65
N LEU A 64 8.63 -10.19 -2.58
CA LEU A 64 7.47 -9.83 -1.76
C LEU A 64 6.65 -8.65 -2.32
N ASP A 65 6.99 -8.15 -3.52
CA ASP A 65 6.23 -7.09 -4.18
C ASP A 65 4.81 -7.59 -4.54
N PRO A 66 3.73 -7.09 -3.91
CA PRO A 66 2.36 -7.48 -4.24
C PRO A 66 1.96 -7.05 -5.66
N ASP A 67 2.64 -6.04 -6.21
CA ASP A 67 2.41 -5.58 -7.59
C ASP A 67 3.25 -6.36 -8.61
N GLY A 68 4.02 -7.36 -8.15
CA GLY A 68 4.75 -8.35 -8.93
C GLY A 68 5.99 -7.81 -9.67
N ASP A 69 5.85 -6.73 -10.42
CA ASP A 69 6.81 -6.39 -11.48
C ASP A 69 7.58 -5.09 -11.24
N ARG A 70 7.12 -4.24 -10.31
CA ARG A 70 7.61 -2.85 -10.20
C ARG A 70 9.06 -2.79 -9.71
N PHE A 71 9.45 -3.73 -8.86
CA PHE A 71 10.80 -3.82 -8.30
C PHE A 71 11.60 -5.04 -8.76
N GLN A 72 10.96 -6.01 -9.40
CA GLN A 72 11.65 -7.19 -9.94
C GLN A 72 12.45 -6.87 -11.22
N LYS A 73 12.01 -5.90 -12.04
CA LYS A 73 12.60 -5.61 -13.38
C LYS A 73 13.76 -4.60 -13.41
N ARG A 74 14.48 -4.36 -12.31
CA ARG A 74 15.72 -3.56 -12.35
C ARG A 74 16.96 -4.45 -12.29
N GLU A 75 17.32 -4.95 -13.47
CA GLU A 75 18.69 -5.33 -13.84
C GLU A 75 19.06 -4.55 -15.10
N GLU A 76 19.62 -3.36 -14.94
CA GLU A 76 20.57 -2.71 -15.87
C GLU A 76 21.55 -1.86 -15.05
#